data_AF-A0A256ZM53-F1
#
_entry.id   AF-A0A256ZM53-F1
#
_cell.length_a   1.000
_cell.length_b   1.000
_cell.length_c   1.000
_cell.angle_alpha   90.00
_cell.angle_beta   90.00
_cell.angle_gamma   90.00
#
_symmetry.space_group_name_H-M   'P 1'
#
loop_
_entity.id
_entity.type
_entity.pdbx_description
1 polymer ?
#
loop_
_entity_poly.entity_id
_entity_poly.type
_entity_poly.pdbx_seq_one_letter_code
_entity_poly.pdbx_strand_id
1 'polypeptide(L)'
;MDDERAKVIAVAAFFFIIGIAAAYMFFSTPSYSYETTIAGVTVESDVPLEGVTSWRYIDLRDSEDRDILTCNFELAAISLPDRNGHTIIVQKSDSTGIYIRKGSVLIKGDSTRNLLNACHAFACLRDNLSCPEDLDLIYRKSGEWKRINVLLDSGLGVDAVSGYGDVLGALGYLQAQTAGPRDLNNDEVITRQEMEASMEDKMLLIFPYTLNGSSCISQPFNSALQQINKTGEVFDCSTLTPSIRFLKSDINRVAIEGGNIIVEGDDIHVHTGAILLRDIITPEFISRLYGF
;
A
#
# COMPACT_ATOMS: atom_id res chain seq x y z
N MET A 1 57.32 26.07 -35.36
CA MET A 1 57.51 25.54 -33.99
C MET A 1 56.38 25.94 -33.05
N ASP A 2 55.71 27.09 -33.27
CA ASP A 2 54.58 27.53 -32.43
C ASP A 2 53.25 26.83 -32.72
N ASP A 3 52.96 26.48 -33.98
CA ASP A 3 51.70 25.83 -34.36
C ASP A 3 51.58 24.37 -33.86
N GLU A 4 52.71 23.66 -33.78
CA GLU A 4 52.75 22.29 -33.28
C GLU A 4 52.59 22.23 -31.76
N ARG A 5 53.16 23.19 -31.03
CA ARG A 5 52.94 23.37 -29.59
C ARG A 5 51.48 23.74 -29.28
N ALA A 6 50.87 24.60 -30.08
CA ALA A 6 49.46 24.96 -29.92
C ALA A 6 48.53 23.75 -30.10
N LYS A 7 48.81 22.88 -31.08
CA LYS A 7 48.05 21.62 -31.28
C LYS A 7 48.21 20.65 -30.12
N VAL A 8 49.43 20.45 -29.61
CA VAL A 8 49.67 19.58 -28.45
C VAL A 8 48.97 20.12 -27.20
N ILE A 9 49.00 21.43 -26.97
CA ILE A 9 48.29 22.08 -25.84
C ILE A 9 46.77 21.92 -25.99
N ALA A 10 46.22 22.12 -27.18
CA ALA A 10 44.80 21.95 -27.44
C ALA A 10 44.32 20.50 -27.20
N VAL A 11 45.11 19.51 -27.65
CA VAL A 11 44.82 18.09 -27.41
C VAL A 11 44.90 17.75 -25.92
N ALA A 12 45.93 18.23 -25.22
CA ALA A 12 46.08 18.01 -23.77
C ALA A 12 44.92 18.64 -22.97
N ALA A 13 44.52 19.87 -23.33
CA ALA A 13 43.38 20.55 -22.69
C ALA A 13 42.05 19.81 -22.96
N PHE A 14 41.85 19.29 -24.18
CA PHE A 14 40.67 18.50 -24.52
C PHE A 14 40.58 17.22 -23.67
N PHE A 15 41.66 16.45 -23.56
CA PHE A 15 41.68 15.26 -22.72
C PHE A 15 41.54 15.57 -21.22
N PHE A 16 42.08 16.70 -20.76
CA PHE A 16 41.90 17.14 -19.37
C PHE A 16 40.44 17.48 -19.06
N ILE A 17 39.75 18.20 -19.96
CA ILE A 17 38.32 18.52 -19.82
C ILE A 17 37.47 17.25 -19.85
N ILE A 18 37.76 16.30 -20.74
CA ILE A 18 37.08 14.99 -20.76
C ILE A 18 37.34 14.23 -19.45
N GLY A 19 38.57 14.24 -18.95
CA GLY A 19 38.93 13.61 -17.67
C GLY A 19 38.15 14.21 -16.50
N ILE A 20 38.02 15.55 -16.44
CA ILE A 20 37.19 16.23 -15.44
C ILE A 20 35.72 15.88 -15.60
N ALA A 21 35.18 15.89 -16.82
CA ALA A 21 33.78 15.56 -17.07
C ALA A 21 33.46 14.10 -16.70
N ALA A 22 34.35 13.17 -17.01
CA ALA A 22 34.22 11.76 -16.67
C ALA A 22 34.33 11.54 -15.15
N ALA A 23 35.29 12.18 -14.48
CA ALA A 23 35.40 12.14 -13.02
C ALA A 23 34.17 12.76 -12.36
N TYR A 24 33.70 13.91 -12.87
CA TYR A 24 32.49 14.55 -12.37
C TYR A 24 31.28 13.62 -12.54
N MET A 25 31.07 13.01 -13.70
CA MET A 25 29.99 12.03 -13.87
C MET A 25 30.13 10.83 -12.93
N PHE A 26 31.32 10.25 -12.81
CA PHE A 26 31.57 9.09 -11.94
C PHE A 26 31.36 9.38 -10.45
N PHE A 27 31.69 10.59 -9.98
CA PHE A 27 31.51 11.00 -8.59
C PHE A 27 30.16 11.69 -8.31
N SER A 28 29.39 12.08 -9.35
CA SER A 28 28.11 12.77 -9.19
C SER A 28 26.89 11.86 -9.31
N THR A 29 27.00 10.70 -9.95
CA THR A 29 25.95 9.69 -9.90
C THR A 29 26.07 8.89 -8.60
N PRO A 30 25.07 8.92 -7.70
CA PRO A 30 25.07 8.05 -6.53
C PRO A 30 25.13 6.59 -7.00
N SER A 31 26.18 5.86 -6.62
CA SER A 31 26.28 4.43 -6.91
C SER A 31 25.68 3.64 -5.75
N TYR A 32 24.47 3.12 -5.95
CA TYR A 32 23.86 2.20 -4.98
C TYR A 32 24.50 0.81 -5.08
N SER A 33 24.63 0.13 -3.95
CA SER A 33 25.27 -1.19 -3.88
C SER A 33 24.32 -2.35 -4.13
N TYR A 34 23.02 -2.12 -3.93
CA TYR A 34 21.96 -3.11 -4.07
C TYR A 34 20.79 -2.51 -4.85
N GLU A 35 20.19 -3.31 -5.73
CA GLU A 35 19.03 -2.92 -6.52
C GLU A 35 18.05 -4.10 -6.56
N THR A 36 16.76 -3.84 -6.40
CA THR A 36 15.69 -4.83 -6.56
C THR A 36 14.40 -4.15 -7.01
N THR A 37 13.38 -4.94 -7.31
CA THR A 37 12.00 -4.48 -7.49
C THR A 37 11.14 -5.05 -6.37
N ILE A 38 10.32 -4.22 -5.74
CA ILE A 38 9.32 -4.62 -4.74
C ILE A 38 7.98 -4.05 -5.18
N ALA A 39 6.99 -4.92 -5.38
CA ALA A 39 5.65 -4.55 -5.83
C ALA A 39 5.67 -3.61 -7.06
N GLY A 40 6.49 -3.94 -8.07
CA GLY A 40 6.64 -3.15 -9.28
C GLY A 40 7.44 -1.84 -9.15
N VAL A 41 7.95 -1.51 -7.96
CA VAL A 41 8.72 -0.28 -7.70
C VAL A 41 10.21 -0.60 -7.54
N THR A 42 11.07 0.14 -8.24
CA THR A 42 12.53 0.03 -8.10
C THR A 42 12.99 0.51 -6.73
N VAL A 43 13.81 -0.32 -6.09
CA VAL A 43 14.47 -0.02 -4.81
C VAL A 43 15.98 -0.04 -5.01
N GLU A 44 16.63 1.08 -4.76
CA GLU A 44 18.08 1.22 -4.78
C GLU A 44 18.59 1.44 -3.35
N SER A 45 19.65 0.74 -2.94
CA SER A 45 20.11 0.77 -1.54
C SER A 45 21.63 0.73 -1.39
N ASP A 46 22.14 1.50 -0.43
CA ASP A 46 23.54 1.44 0.03
C ASP A 46 23.74 0.40 1.15
N VAL A 47 22.65 -0.11 1.73
CA VAL A 47 22.66 -1.13 2.79
C VAL A 47 22.03 -2.43 2.30
N PRO A 48 22.43 -3.60 2.81
CA PRO A 48 21.75 -4.85 2.51
C PRO A 48 20.26 -4.74 2.84
N LEU A 49 19.39 -5.17 1.92
CA LEU A 49 17.94 -5.02 2.05
C LEU A 49 17.38 -5.75 3.28
N GLU A 50 17.96 -6.90 3.65
CA GLU A 50 17.64 -7.61 4.89
C GLU A 50 17.80 -6.71 6.13
N GLY A 51 18.78 -5.80 6.13
CA GLY A 51 18.98 -4.86 7.24
C GLY A 51 17.83 -3.85 7.42
N VAL A 52 17.12 -3.52 6.34
CA VAL A 52 15.97 -2.59 6.35
C VAL A 52 14.78 -3.20 7.09
N THR A 53 14.68 -4.53 7.13
CA THR A 53 13.57 -5.24 7.78
C THR A 53 13.44 -4.96 9.29
N SER A 54 14.53 -4.48 9.88
CA SER A 54 14.61 -4.14 11.30
C SER A 54 14.25 -2.68 11.61
N TRP A 55 14.00 -1.84 10.60
CA TRP A 55 13.83 -0.40 10.75
C TRP A 55 12.41 -0.03 11.19
N ARG A 56 12.03 -0.47 12.39
CA ARG A 56 10.73 -0.15 12.99
C ARG A 56 10.67 1.28 13.52
N TYR A 57 11.77 1.82 14.04
CA TYR A 57 11.80 3.19 14.53
C TYR A 57 12.06 4.15 13.38
N ILE A 58 11.08 4.99 13.06
CA ILE A 58 11.16 5.91 11.91
C ILE A 58 10.87 7.35 12.32
N ASP A 59 11.61 8.28 11.71
CA ASP A 59 11.36 9.71 11.80
C ASP A 59 10.64 10.16 10.52
N LEU A 60 9.34 10.45 10.65
CA LEU A 60 8.49 10.93 9.56
C LEU A 60 8.46 12.45 9.58
N ARG A 61 8.74 13.09 8.45
CA ARG A 61 8.67 14.55 8.33
C ARG A 61 7.24 15.01 8.08
N ASP A 62 6.83 16.05 8.80
CA ASP A 62 5.57 16.74 8.56
C ASP A 62 5.51 17.32 7.14
N SER A 63 4.32 17.33 6.57
CA SER A 63 4.03 17.86 5.23
C SER A 63 2.61 18.42 5.20
N GLU A 64 2.37 19.46 4.41
CA GLU A 64 1.02 19.94 4.10
C GLU A 64 0.42 19.24 2.86
N ASP A 65 1.22 18.44 2.15
CA ASP A 65 0.77 17.67 0.99
C ASP A 65 0.01 16.43 1.44
N ARG A 66 -1.27 16.34 1.03
CA ARG A 66 -2.19 15.25 1.41
C ARG A 66 -1.70 13.86 1.00
N ASP A 67 -1.00 13.72 -0.11
CA ASP A 67 -0.52 12.42 -0.59
C ASP A 67 0.68 11.96 0.27
N ILE A 68 1.56 12.90 0.61
CA ILE A 68 2.68 12.66 1.53
C ILE A 68 2.15 12.30 2.92
N LEU A 69 1.15 13.03 3.41
CA LEU A 69 0.50 12.73 4.68
C LEU A 69 -0.11 11.33 4.68
N THR A 70 -0.81 10.95 3.61
CA THR A 70 -1.40 9.61 3.48
C THR A 70 -0.34 8.51 3.59
N CYS A 71 0.79 8.65 2.86
CA CYS A 71 1.92 7.74 3.00
C CYS A 71 2.52 7.74 4.42
N ASN A 72 2.68 8.91 5.05
CA ASN A 72 3.17 8.99 6.43
C ASN A 72 2.24 8.27 7.42
N PHE A 73 0.91 8.40 7.27
CA PHE A 73 -0.06 7.70 8.11
C PHE A 73 -0.01 6.19 7.93
N GLU A 74 0.13 5.72 6.69
CA GLU A 74 0.34 4.29 6.40
C GLU A 74 1.59 3.79 7.14
N LEU A 75 2.74 4.43 6.93
CA LEU A 75 4.00 4.01 7.55
C LEU A 75 3.97 4.10 9.07
N ALA A 76 3.30 5.11 9.64
CA ALA A 76 3.13 5.28 11.08
C ALA A 76 2.24 4.17 11.69
N ALA A 77 1.28 3.63 10.94
CA ALA A 77 0.41 2.57 11.44
C ALA A 77 1.14 1.23 11.62
N ILE A 78 2.24 1.02 10.89
CA ILE A 78 3.01 -0.23 10.86
C ILE A 78 4.45 -0.06 11.40
N SER A 79 4.78 1.11 11.94
CA SER A 79 6.09 1.45 12.50
C SER A 79 5.96 2.11 13.87
N LEU A 80 7.09 2.41 14.50
CA LEU A 80 7.18 3.14 15.76
C LEU A 80 7.75 4.55 15.48
N PRO A 81 6.92 5.61 15.44
CA PRO A 81 7.42 6.96 15.23
C PRO A 81 8.41 7.38 16.34
N ASP A 82 9.62 7.77 15.96
CA ASP A 82 10.68 8.25 16.85
C ASP A 82 11.55 9.27 16.12
N ARG A 83 11.75 10.45 16.72
CA ARG A 83 12.60 11.53 16.17
C ARG A 83 14.07 11.13 16.01
N ASN A 84 14.51 10.08 16.68
CA ASN A 84 15.87 9.52 16.54
C ASN A 84 15.90 8.27 15.65
N GLY A 85 14.77 7.90 15.04
CA GLY A 85 14.66 6.75 14.14
C GLY A 85 15.28 6.99 12.77
N HIS A 86 15.08 6.03 11.88
CA HIS A 86 15.48 6.16 10.49
C HIS A 86 14.63 7.22 9.79
N THR A 87 15.27 8.24 9.21
CA THR A 87 14.54 9.34 8.57
C THR A 87 13.89 8.87 7.27
N ILE A 88 12.58 9.02 7.15
CA ILE A 88 11.85 8.76 5.91
C ILE A 88 11.46 10.10 5.30
N ILE A 89 11.89 10.32 4.06
CA ILE A 89 11.58 11.51 3.27
C ILE A 89 10.70 11.07 2.11
N VAL A 90 9.50 11.62 2.03
CA VAL A 90 8.55 11.35 0.96
C VAL A 90 8.42 12.62 0.13
N GLN A 91 8.54 12.54 -1.19
CA GLN A 91 8.43 13.70 -2.06
C GLN A 91 7.90 13.39 -3.46
N LYS A 92 7.24 14.36 -4.07
CA LYS A 92 6.87 14.33 -5.49
C LYS A 92 8.11 14.66 -6.34
N SER A 93 8.32 13.94 -7.44
CA SER A 93 9.51 14.05 -8.30
C SER A 93 9.21 13.47 -9.68
N ASP A 94 9.95 13.82 -10.72
CA ASP A 94 9.75 13.29 -12.10
C ASP A 94 10.09 11.79 -12.27
N SER A 95 10.26 11.06 -11.17
CA SER A 95 10.67 9.65 -11.12
C SER A 95 10.03 8.97 -9.92
N THR A 96 9.69 7.69 -10.07
CA THR A 96 9.16 6.85 -9.00
C THR A 96 10.21 5.85 -8.52
N GLY A 97 10.36 5.67 -7.20
CA GLY A 97 11.33 4.73 -6.65
C GLY A 97 11.62 4.94 -5.16
N ILE A 98 12.29 3.97 -4.56
CA ILE A 98 12.72 3.98 -3.16
C ILE A 98 14.25 3.97 -3.13
N TYR A 99 14.84 4.93 -2.42
CA TYR A 99 16.29 5.11 -2.36
C TYR A 99 16.75 5.07 -0.91
N ILE A 100 17.49 4.04 -0.56
CA ILE A 100 17.87 3.73 0.82
C ILE A 100 19.34 4.06 1.03
N ARG A 101 19.61 4.91 2.01
CA ARG A 101 20.97 5.21 2.49
C ARG A 101 21.08 4.84 3.96
N LYS A 102 22.31 4.86 4.47
CA LYS A 102 22.56 4.59 5.89
C LYS A 102 21.78 5.57 6.77
N GLY A 103 20.73 5.08 7.44
CA GLY A 103 19.92 5.86 8.37
C GLY A 103 18.75 6.64 7.74
N SER A 104 18.56 6.57 6.43
CA SER A 104 17.50 7.35 5.76
C SER A 104 16.94 6.66 4.52
N VAL A 105 15.65 6.87 4.26
CA VAL A 105 14.95 6.43 3.05
C VAL A 105 14.36 7.63 2.35
N LEU A 106 14.50 7.69 1.03
CA LEU A 106 13.82 8.65 0.17
C LEU A 106 12.82 7.90 -0.72
N ILE A 107 11.54 8.21 -0.56
CA ILE A 107 10.44 7.66 -1.37
C ILE A 107 9.99 8.74 -2.35
N LYS A 108 10.00 8.42 -3.65
CA LYS A 108 9.59 9.34 -4.71
C LYS A 108 8.46 8.77 -5.55
N GLY A 109 7.62 9.67 -6.06
CA GLY A 109 6.60 9.37 -7.07
C GLY A 109 6.34 10.56 -7.99
N ASP A 110 6.07 10.27 -9.26
CA ASP A 110 5.73 11.26 -10.31
C ASP A 110 4.25 11.67 -10.34
N SER A 111 3.43 10.97 -9.56
CA SER A 111 2.00 11.17 -9.44
C SER A 111 1.56 10.68 -8.06
N THR A 112 0.38 11.10 -7.62
CA THR A 112 -0.22 10.63 -6.36
C THR A 112 -0.22 9.11 -6.27
N ARG A 113 -0.68 8.43 -7.34
CA ARG A 113 -0.76 6.97 -7.40
C ARG A 113 0.62 6.32 -7.29
N ASN A 114 1.60 6.79 -8.05
CA ASN A 114 2.94 6.22 -8.02
C ASN A 114 3.67 6.49 -6.70
N LEU A 115 3.38 7.63 -6.04
CA LEU A 115 3.90 7.93 -4.70
C LEU A 115 3.34 6.95 -3.65
N LEU A 116 2.03 6.69 -3.66
CA LEU A 116 1.40 5.73 -2.76
C LEU A 116 1.88 4.30 -3.05
N ASN A 117 2.00 3.91 -4.31
CA ASN A 117 2.60 2.61 -4.70
C ASN A 117 4.03 2.45 -4.18
N ALA A 118 4.86 3.50 -4.24
CA ALA A 118 6.19 3.49 -3.66
C ALA A 118 6.16 3.41 -2.12
N CYS A 119 5.14 3.99 -1.47
CA CYS A 119 4.93 3.84 -0.04
C CYS A 119 4.61 2.38 0.33
N HIS A 120 3.66 1.77 -0.39
CA HIS A 120 3.26 0.37 -0.21
C HIS A 120 4.44 -0.59 -0.42
N ALA A 121 5.23 -0.36 -1.48
CA ALA A 121 6.43 -1.14 -1.76
C ALA A 121 7.46 -1.04 -0.61
N PHE A 122 7.63 0.15 -0.02
CA PHE A 122 8.52 0.32 1.13
C PHE A 122 7.99 -0.42 2.37
N ALA A 123 6.69 -0.36 2.63
CA ALA A 123 6.06 -1.13 3.71
C ALA A 123 6.25 -2.66 3.52
N CYS A 124 6.07 -3.17 2.29
CA CYS A 124 6.35 -4.56 1.94
C CYS A 124 7.81 -4.94 2.21
N LEU A 125 8.76 -4.09 1.79
CA LEU A 125 10.18 -4.31 2.02
C LEU A 125 10.53 -4.33 3.51
N ARG A 126 10.08 -3.34 4.28
CA ARG A 126 10.41 -3.18 5.70
C ARG A 126 9.87 -4.33 6.55
N ASP A 127 8.73 -4.91 6.21
CA ASP A 127 8.21 -6.06 6.96
C ASP A 127 8.56 -7.41 6.32
N ASN A 128 9.47 -7.42 5.33
CA ASN A 128 9.80 -8.66 4.62
C ASN A 128 8.55 -9.40 4.13
N LEU A 129 7.57 -8.63 3.65
CA LEU A 129 6.27 -9.10 3.17
C LEU A 129 6.35 -9.25 1.66
N SER A 130 6.20 -10.47 1.16
CA SER A 130 6.14 -10.71 -0.28
C SER A 130 4.84 -10.14 -0.84
N CYS A 131 4.92 -9.08 -1.63
CA CYS A 131 3.76 -8.43 -2.23
C CYS A 131 3.65 -8.73 -3.74
N PRO A 132 2.45 -8.65 -4.34
CA PRO A 132 2.28 -8.78 -5.78
C PRO A 132 2.98 -7.63 -6.52
N GLU A 133 3.47 -7.89 -7.73
CA GLU A 133 4.10 -6.87 -8.59
C GLU A 133 3.15 -5.72 -8.95
N ASP A 134 1.84 -5.97 -8.99
CA ASP A 134 0.82 -4.98 -9.30
C ASP A 134 -0.19 -4.91 -8.15
N LEU A 135 0.13 -4.12 -7.13
CA LEU A 135 -0.76 -3.84 -6.01
C LEU A 135 -2.04 -3.11 -6.45
N ASP A 136 -1.99 -2.31 -7.53
CA ASP A 136 -3.17 -1.62 -8.06
C ASP A 136 -4.24 -2.59 -8.57
N LEU A 137 -3.90 -3.87 -8.80
CA LEU A 137 -4.89 -4.89 -9.12
C LEU A 137 -5.89 -5.08 -7.97
N ILE A 138 -5.49 -4.84 -6.72
CA ILE A 138 -6.38 -4.86 -5.55
C ILE A 138 -7.42 -3.74 -5.67
N TYR A 139 -6.98 -2.51 -5.91
CA TYR A 139 -7.87 -1.34 -6.09
C TYR A 139 -8.86 -1.55 -7.24
N ARG A 140 -8.40 -2.06 -8.38
CA ARG A 140 -9.28 -2.33 -9.54
C ARG A 140 -10.31 -3.41 -9.21
N LYS A 141 -9.91 -4.49 -8.53
CA LYS A 141 -10.83 -5.56 -8.13
C LYS A 141 -11.84 -5.08 -7.10
N SER A 142 -11.44 -4.26 -6.13
CA SER A 142 -12.35 -3.77 -5.08
C SER A 142 -13.44 -2.86 -5.65
N GLY A 143 -13.14 -2.09 -6.70
CA GLY A 143 -14.12 -1.25 -7.39
C GLY A 143 -15.23 -2.01 -8.12
N GLU A 144 -15.07 -3.32 -8.38
CA GLU A 144 -16.03 -4.16 -9.11
C GLU A 144 -16.91 -5.03 -8.19
N TRP A 145 -16.63 -5.05 -6.88
CA TRP A 145 -17.34 -5.92 -5.96
C TRP A 145 -18.76 -5.42 -5.67
N LYS A 146 -19.75 -6.28 -5.94
CA LYS A 146 -21.11 -6.16 -5.37
C LYS A 146 -21.23 -6.87 -4.02
N ARG A 147 -20.36 -7.85 -3.76
CA ARG A 147 -20.28 -8.59 -2.51
C ARG A 147 -18.84 -8.99 -2.23
N ILE A 148 -18.45 -9.02 -0.96
CA ILE A 148 -17.14 -9.48 -0.52
C ILE A 148 -17.26 -10.29 0.78
N ASN A 149 -16.54 -11.42 0.84
CA ASN A 149 -16.40 -12.19 2.07
C ASN A 149 -15.08 -11.81 2.75
N VAL A 150 -15.07 -11.60 4.07
CA VAL A 150 -13.85 -11.24 4.80
C VAL A 150 -13.61 -12.32 5.85
N LEU A 151 -12.53 -13.08 5.70
CA LEU A 151 -12.25 -14.28 6.48
C LEU A 151 -11.06 -14.00 7.40
N LEU A 152 -11.25 -14.18 8.70
CA LEU A 152 -10.20 -14.05 9.71
C LEU A 152 -9.92 -15.42 10.34
N ASP A 153 -8.70 -15.91 10.21
CA ASP A 153 -8.26 -17.12 10.89
C ASP A 153 -8.34 -16.96 12.42
N SER A 154 -9.03 -17.90 13.07
CA SER A 154 -9.18 -17.96 14.53
C SER A 154 -7.86 -18.07 15.31
N GLY A 155 -6.77 -18.49 14.66
CA GLY A 155 -5.44 -18.55 15.25
C GLY A 155 -4.69 -17.21 15.34
N LEU A 156 -5.25 -16.13 14.79
CA LEU A 156 -4.62 -14.81 14.78
C LEU A 156 -4.87 -14.03 16.08
N GLY A 157 -3.84 -13.31 16.52
CA GLY A 157 -3.82 -12.49 17.72
C GLY A 157 -4.30 -11.05 17.50
N VAL A 158 -4.18 -10.23 18.55
CA VAL A 158 -4.79 -8.89 18.64
C VAL A 158 -4.35 -7.94 17.52
N ASP A 159 -3.07 -7.92 17.14
CA ASP A 159 -2.56 -7.02 16.11
C ASP A 159 -3.25 -7.28 14.76
N ALA A 160 -3.34 -8.55 14.37
CA ALA A 160 -4.05 -8.98 13.17
C ALA A 160 -5.56 -8.68 13.25
N VAL A 161 -6.19 -8.86 14.42
CA VAL A 161 -7.61 -8.50 14.63
C VAL A 161 -7.82 -6.99 14.45
N SER A 162 -6.89 -6.16 14.93
CA SER A 162 -6.95 -4.70 14.72
C SER A 162 -6.91 -4.37 13.23
N GLY A 163 -5.94 -4.94 12.51
CA GLY A 163 -5.81 -4.72 11.06
C GLY A 163 -7.03 -5.22 10.26
N TYR A 164 -7.60 -6.35 10.66
CA TYR A 164 -8.87 -6.83 10.12
C TYR A 164 -10.01 -5.81 10.32
N GLY A 165 -10.09 -5.18 11.49
CA GLY A 165 -11.03 -4.10 11.78
C GLY A 165 -10.82 -2.88 10.89
N ASP A 166 -9.57 -2.47 10.66
CA ASP A 166 -9.18 -1.41 9.74
C ASP A 166 -9.69 -1.67 8.30
N VAL A 167 -9.54 -2.90 7.81
CA VAL A 167 -10.04 -3.30 6.48
C VAL A 167 -11.57 -3.30 6.45
N LEU A 168 -12.25 -3.76 7.50
CA LEU A 168 -13.72 -3.65 7.57
C LEU A 168 -14.18 -2.18 7.56
N GLY A 169 -13.44 -1.29 8.21
CA GLY A 169 -13.69 0.15 8.18
C GLY A 169 -13.58 0.74 6.78
N ALA A 170 -12.49 0.43 6.07
CA ALA A 170 -12.30 0.80 4.66
C ALA A 170 -13.42 0.25 3.76
N LEU A 171 -13.79 -1.02 3.92
CA LEU A 171 -14.90 -1.62 3.16
C LEU A 171 -16.23 -0.94 3.48
N GLY A 172 -16.48 -0.54 4.72
CA GLY A 172 -17.67 0.24 5.10
C GLY A 172 -17.70 1.62 4.43
N TYR A 173 -16.54 2.28 4.31
CA TYR A 173 -16.40 3.52 3.55
C TYR A 173 -16.68 3.31 2.06
N LEU A 174 -16.12 2.26 1.46
CA LEU A 174 -16.39 1.87 0.08
C LEU A 174 -17.87 1.50 -0.15
N GLN A 175 -18.50 0.82 0.81
CA GLN A 175 -19.93 0.53 0.79
C GLN A 175 -20.76 1.82 0.73
N ALA A 176 -20.42 2.84 1.54
CA ALA A 176 -21.12 4.13 1.50
C ALA A 176 -20.91 4.86 0.16
N GLN A 177 -19.70 4.82 -0.41
CA GLN A 177 -19.42 5.40 -1.73
C GLN A 177 -20.20 4.70 -2.85
N THR A 178 -20.23 3.37 -2.85
CA THR A 178 -20.90 2.56 -3.89
C THR A 178 -22.43 2.63 -3.80
N ALA A 179 -22.97 2.76 -2.58
CA ALA A 179 -24.39 2.99 -2.33
C ALA A 179 -24.87 4.40 -2.72
N GLY A 180 -23.96 5.32 -3.04
CA GLY A 180 -24.22 6.74 -3.22
C GLY A 180 -25.45 7.01 -4.11
N PRO A 181 -26.38 7.86 -3.65
CA PRO A 181 -27.64 8.08 -4.35
C PRO A 181 -27.38 8.67 -5.73
N ARG A 182 -28.02 8.09 -6.75
CA ARG A 182 -28.04 8.64 -8.10
C ARG A 182 -29.44 9.07 -8.44
N ASP A 183 -29.52 10.21 -9.09
CA ASP A 183 -30.70 10.63 -9.81
C ASP A 183 -30.88 9.66 -11.01
N LEU A 184 -31.87 8.78 -10.92
CA LEU A 184 -32.08 7.70 -11.90
C LEU A 184 -32.89 8.19 -13.10
N ASN A 185 -33.65 9.27 -12.92
CA ASN A 185 -34.53 9.84 -13.93
C ASN A 185 -33.96 11.13 -14.57
N ASN A 186 -32.83 11.63 -14.04
CA ASN A 186 -32.09 12.83 -14.46
C ASN A 186 -32.88 14.16 -14.29
N ASP A 187 -33.66 14.29 -13.22
CA ASP A 187 -34.43 15.50 -12.84
C ASP A 187 -33.71 16.44 -11.84
N GLU A 188 -32.44 16.14 -11.54
CA GLU A 188 -31.57 16.82 -10.58
C GLU A 188 -32.02 16.72 -9.11
N VAL A 189 -33.00 15.85 -8.80
CA VAL A 189 -33.55 15.64 -7.46
C VAL A 189 -33.43 14.17 -7.06
N ILE A 190 -32.56 13.89 -6.09
CA ILE A 190 -32.50 12.56 -5.49
C ILE A 190 -33.73 12.34 -4.61
N THR A 191 -34.67 11.52 -5.09
CA THR A 191 -35.80 11.05 -4.28
C THR A 191 -35.38 9.91 -3.36
N ARG A 192 -36.21 9.66 -2.33
CA ARG A 192 -36.01 8.50 -1.44
C ARG A 192 -36.05 7.16 -2.19
N GLN A 193 -36.89 7.05 -3.21
CA GLN A 193 -37.02 5.84 -4.02
C GLN A 193 -35.76 5.58 -4.85
N GLU A 194 -35.15 6.63 -5.41
CA GLU A 194 -33.90 6.51 -6.16
C GLU A 194 -32.70 6.20 -5.26
N MET A 195 -32.72 6.71 -4.03
CA MET A 195 -31.76 6.33 -3.00
C MET A 195 -31.89 4.84 -2.65
N GLU A 196 -33.09 4.36 -2.36
CA GLU A 196 -33.37 2.94 -2.06
C GLU A 196 -32.98 2.03 -3.25
N ALA A 197 -33.36 2.39 -4.47
CA ALA A 197 -32.99 1.65 -5.69
C ALA A 197 -31.47 1.66 -5.96
N SER A 198 -30.79 2.78 -5.69
CA SER A 198 -29.32 2.86 -5.82
C SER A 198 -28.62 1.94 -4.83
N MET A 199 -29.11 1.88 -3.58
CA MET A 199 -28.60 0.98 -2.56
C MET A 199 -28.82 -0.49 -2.95
N GLU A 200 -30.00 -0.85 -3.47
CA GLU A 200 -30.29 -2.23 -3.87
C GLU A 200 -29.41 -2.73 -5.03
N ASP A 201 -29.12 -1.89 -6.03
CA ASP A 201 -28.33 -2.30 -7.20
C ASP A 201 -26.80 -2.29 -6.96
N LYS A 202 -26.30 -1.33 -6.17
CA LYS A 202 -24.87 -0.95 -6.18
C LYS A 202 -24.16 -1.06 -4.85
N MET A 203 -24.88 -1.17 -3.73
CA MET A 203 -24.23 -1.26 -2.44
C MET A 203 -23.35 -2.51 -2.35
N LEU A 204 -22.08 -2.32 -1.98
CA LEU A 204 -21.19 -3.42 -1.64
C LEU A 204 -21.72 -4.15 -0.39
N LEU A 205 -22.01 -5.45 -0.52
CA LEU A 205 -22.39 -6.29 0.62
C LEU A 205 -21.16 -6.94 1.25
N ILE A 206 -20.99 -6.76 2.57
CA ILE A 206 -19.82 -7.27 3.31
C ILE A 206 -20.27 -8.44 4.20
N PHE A 207 -19.57 -9.57 4.12
CA PHE A 207 -19.87 -10.76 4.91
C PHE A 207 -18.63 -11.23 5.68
N PRO A 208 -18.54 -10.98 6.99
CA PRO A 208 -17.42 -11.43 7.79
C PRO A 208 -17.57 -12.89 8.25
N TYR A 209 -16.45 -13.59 8.33
CA TYR A 209 -16.36 -14.99 8.75
C TYR A 209 -15.14 -15.22 9.64
N THR A 210 -15.29 -16.10 10.62
CA THR A 210 -14.14 -16.70 11.31
C THR A 210 -13.76 -17.99 10.59
N LEU A 211 -12.51 -18.10 10.18
CA LEU A 211 -11.93 -19.29 9.55
C LEU A 211 -11.33 -20.19 10.62
N ASN A 212 -11.66 -21.48 10.57
CA ASN A 212 -11.07 -22.53 11.38
C ASN A 212 -10.83 -23.76 10.50
N GLY A 213 -9.58 -23.91 10.03
CA GLY A 213 -9.23 -24.89 9.01
C GLY A 213 -9.98 -24.62 7.69
N SER A 214 -10.71 -25.61 7.19
CA SER A 214 -11.52 -25.48 5.96
C SER A 214 -12.92 -24.89 6.19
N SER A 215 -13.31 -24.65 7.44
CA SER A 215 -14.66 -24.26 7.82
C SER A 215 -14.71 -22.77 8.17
N CYS A 216 -15.70 -22.07 7.64
CA CYS A 216 -15.92 -20.64 7.83
C CYS A 216 -17.24 -20.41 8.55
N ILE A 217 -17.21 -19.75 9.71
CA ILE A 217 -18.37 -19.51 10.56
C ILE A 217 -18.81 -18.05 10.40
N SER A 218 -20.04 -17.82 9.96
CA SER A 218 -20.56 -16.46 9.76
C SER A 218 -20.56 -15.65 11.06
N GLN A 219 -20.04 -14.43 10.96
CA GLN A 219 -19.97 -13.47 12.07
C GLN A 219 -21.04 -12.39 11.92
N PRO A 220 -21.48 -11.78 13.04
CA PRO A 220 -22.37 -10.64 12.97
C PRO A 220 -21.64 -9.47 12.30
N PHE A 221 -22.40 -8.65 11.57
CA PHE A 221 -21.88 -7.43 10.96
C PHE A 221 -22.88 -6.31 11.12
N ASN A 222 -22.39 -5.13 11.50
CA ASN A 222 -23.20 -3.94 11.55
C ASN A 222 -22.40 -2.75 11.00
N SER A 223 -23.02 -2.03 10.07
CA SER A 223 -22.51 -0.82 9.45
C SER A 223 -23.66 0.19 9.36
N ALA A 224 -23.39 1.39 8.83
CA ALA A 224 -24.43 2.39 8.64
C ALA A 224 -25.54 1.94 7.65
N LEU A 225 -25.22 1.02 6.72
CA LEU A 225 -26.12 0.64 5.62
C LEU A 225 -26.51 -0.84 5.59
N GLN A 226 -25.83 -1.69 6.36
CA GLN A 226 -26.04 -3.14 6.37
C GLN A 226 -26.00 -3.70 7.79
N GLN A 227 -26.99 -4.54 8.12
CA GLN A 227 -27.05 -5.30 9.37
C GLN A 227 -27.21 -6.80 9.07
N ILE A 228 -26.25 -7.61 9.54
CA ILE A 228 -26.30 -9.07 9.51
C ILE A 228 -26.45 -9.59 10.94
N ASN A 229 -27.62 -10.13 11.25
CA ASN A 229 -27.92 -10.73 12.56
C ASN A 229 -27.81 -12.26 12.56
N LYS A 230 -27.64 -12.90 11.39
CA LYS A 230 -27.61 -14.36 11.26
C LYS A 230 -26.16 -14.86 11.36
N THR A 231 -25.82 -15.48 12.48
CA THR A 231 -24.45 -15.88 12.83
C THR A 231 -24.37 -17.38 13.12
N GLY A 232 -23.17 -17.95 13.08
CA GLY A 232 -22.94 -19.35 13.43
C GLY A 232 -23.22 -20.37 12.32
N GLU A 233 -23.59 -19.91 11.11
CA GLU A 233 -23.70 -20.79 9.95
C GLU A 233 -22.31 -21.17 9.45
N VAL A 234 -22.13 -22.47 9.16
CA VAL A 234 -20.85 -23.02 8.72
C VAL A 234 -20.87 -23.18 7.21
N PHE A 235 -19.84 -22.65 6.56
CA PHE A 235 -19.60 -22.72 5.12
C PHE A 235 -18.25 -23.37 4.84
N ASP A 236 -18.11 -23.97 3.66
CA ASP A 236 -16.80 -24.33 3.13
C ASP A 236 -16.08 -23.05 2.68
N CYS A 237 -14.95 -22.73 3.32
CA CYS A 237 -14.18 -21.52 3.04
C CYS A 237 -13.74 -21.41 1.57
N SER A 238 -13.54 -22.54 0.88
CA SER A 238 -13.14 -22.54 -0.54
C SER A 238 -14.21 -21.96 -1.46
N THR A 239 -15.48 -22.05 -1.06
CA THR A 239 -16.64 -21.54 -1.83
C THR A 239 -16.86 -20.04 -1.66
N LEU A 240 -16.24 -19.42 -0.65
CA LEU A 240 -16.35 -18.00 -0.35
C LEU A 240 -15.40 -17.19 -1.26
N THR A 241 -15.86 -16.88 -2.46
CA THR A 241 -15.16 -16.06 -3.46
C THR A 241 -16.14 -15.03 -4.06
N PRO A 242 -15.76 -13.76 -4.30
CA PRO A 242 -14.48 -13.15 -3.93
C PRO A 242 -14.32 -13.04 -2.41
N SER A 243 -13.08 -13.02 -1.93
CA SER A 243 -12.80 -12.85 -0.50
C SER A 243 -11.50 -12.12 -0.20
N ILE A 244 -11.42 -11.52 0.98
CA ILE A 244 -10.18 -11.11 1.63
C ILE A 244 -9.94 -12.10 2.77
N ARG A 245 -8.77 -12.75 2.80
CA ARG A 245 -8.44 -13.82 3.75
C ARG A 245 -7.22 -13.41 4.56
N PHE A 246 -7.36 -13.36 5.87
CA PHE A 246 -6.26 -13.16 6.81
C PHE A 246 -5.95 -14.51 7.46
N LEU A 247 -4.78 -15.07 7.15
CA LEU A 247 -4.39 -16.43 7.50
C LEU A 247 -3.14 -16.42 8.38
N LYS A 248 -3.14 -17.23 9.44
CA LYS A 248 -1.92 -17.48 10.20
C LYS A 248 -0.98 -18.33 9.35
N SER A 249 0.27 -17.91 9.19
CA SER A 249 1.26 -18.64 8.41
C SER A 249 2.68 -18.32 8.84
N ASP A 250 3.62 -19.22 8.54
CA ASP A 250 5.07 -18.98 8.70
C ASP A 250 5.64 -18.16 7.53
N ILE A 251 4.86 -17.96 6.47
CA ILE A 251 5.21 -17.10 5.33
C ILE A 251 4.51 -15.75 5.44
N ASN A 252 5.25 -14.69 5.15
CA ASN A 252 4.74 -13.32 5.13
C ASN A 252 4.42 -12.93 3.68
N ARG A 253 3.14 -12.87 3.33
CA ARG A 253 2.74 -12.67 1.93
C ARG A 253 1.41 -11.94 1.79
N VAL A 254 1.32 -11.07 0.79
CA VAL A 254 0.06 -10.61 0.20
C VAL A 254 -0.03 -11.19 -1.21
N ALA A 255 -1.12 -11.88 -1.53
CA ALA A 255 -1.32 -12.54 -2.82
C ALA A 255 -2.71 -12.29 -3.37
N ILE A 256 -2.83 -12.37 -4.70
CA ILE A 256 -4.11 -12.27 -5.43
C ILE A 256 -4.31 -13.58 -6.18
N GLU A 257 -5.21 -14.43 -5.70
CA GLU A 257 -5.37 -15.80 -6.18
C GLU A 257 -6.86 -16.11 -6.42
N GLY A 258 -7.24 -16.42 -7.67
CA GLY A 258 -8.60 -16.90 -7.98
C GLY A 258 -9.73 -15.96 -7.60
N GLY A 259 -9.49 -14.63 -7.58
CA GLY A 259 -10.47 -13.63 -7.14
C GLY A 259 -10.47 -13.35 -5.63
N ASN A 260 -9.54 -13.97 -4.91
CA ASN A 260 -9.29 -13.73 -3.50
C ASN A 260 -8.04 -12.89 -3.30
N ILE A 261 -8.05 -12.07 -2.27
CA ILE A 261 -6.88 -11.41 -1.71
C ILE A 261 -6.51 -12.19 -0.46
N ILE A 262 -5.27 -12.65 -0.36
CA ILE A 262 -4.80 -13.48 0.74
C ILE A 262 -3.67 -12.73 1.44
N VAL A 263 -3.80 -12.51 2.74
CA VAL A 263 -2.79 -11.94 3.63
C VAL A 263 -2.37 -13.02 4.60
N GLU A 264 -1.11 -13.41 4.54
CA GLU A 264 -0.51 -14.50 5.32
C GLU A 264 0.64 -13.98 6.17
N GLY A 265 0.76 -14.50 7.39
CA GLY A 265 1.91 -14.26 8.26
C GLY A 265 1.60 -14.50 9.73
N ASP A 266 2.50 -14.04 10.59
CA ASP A 266 2.19 -13.88 12.01
C ASP A 266 1.26 -12.67 12.25
N ASP A 267 0.97 -12.36 13.52
CA ASP A 267 -0.01 -11.32 13.85
C ASP A 267 0.42 -9.93 13.37
N ILE A 268 1.73 -9.65 13.36
CA ILE A 268 2.28 -8.37 12.96
C ILE A 268 2.29 -8.23 11.44
N HIS A 269 2.71 -9.28 10.72
CA HIS A 269 2.75 -9.23 9.27
C HIS A 269 1.36 -9.23 8.65
N VAL A 270 0.39 -9.94 9.28
CA VAL A 270 -1.02 -9.84 8.91
C VAL A 270 -1.57 -8.45 9.19
N HIS A 271 -1.21 -7.81 10.30
CA HIS A 271 -1.56 -6.42 10.57
C HIS A 271 -1.03 -5.49 9.46
N THR A 272 0.25 -5.59 9.11
CA THR A 272 0.84 -4.78 8.03
C THR A 272 0.17 -5.01 6.68
N GLY A 273 -0.08 -6.27 6.32
CA GLY A 273 -0.84 -6.59 5.11
C GLY A 273 -2.24 -6.00 5.13
N ALA A 274 -2.92 -5.95 6.28
CA ALA A 274 -4.23 -5.33 6.41
C ALA A 274 -4.20 -3.81 6.25
N ILE A 275 -3.19 -3.12 6.81
CA ILE A 275 -2.98 -1.68 6.62
C ILE A 275 -2.74 -1.37 5.14
N LEU A 276 -1.87 -2.14 4.47
CA LEU A 276 -1.67 -2.05 3.03
C LEU A 276 -2.98 -2.20 2.25
N LEU A 277 -3.78 -3.23 2.57
CA LEU A 277 -5.08 -3.44 1.91
C LEU A 277 -6.05 -2.27 2.13
N ARG A 278 -6.15 -1.75 3.36
CA ARG A 278 -7.00 -0.59 3.69
C ARG A 278 -6.65 0.60 2.79
N ASP A 279 -5.37 0.93 2.70
CA ASP A 279 -4.90 2.12 1.99
C ASP A 279 -4.92 1.93 0.46
N ILE A 280 -4.77 0.70 -0.04
CA ILE A 280 -4.95 0.42 -1.47
C ILE A 280 -6.44 0.43 -1.85
N ILE A 281 -7.32 -0.16 -1.04
CA ILE A 281 -8.77 -0.26 -1.36
C ILE A 281 -9.43 1.13 -1.33
N THR A 282 -9.07 1.96 -0.35
CA THR A 282 -9.64 3.29 -0.14
C THR A 282 -8.57 4.28 0.32
N PRO A 283 -7.69 4.77 -0.58
CA PRO A 283 -6.57 5.64 -0.20
C PRO A 283 -7.02 6.95 0.46
N GLU A 284 -8.20 7.48 0.08
CA GLU A 284 -8.76 8.66 0.70
C GLU A 284 -9.35 8.44 2.10
N PHE A 285 -9.56 7.19 2.55
CA PHE A 285 -10.26 6.89 3.81
C PHE A 285 -9.62 7.59 5.01
N ILE A 286 -8.30 7.47 5.14
CA ILE A 286 -7.54 8.07 6.25
C ILE A 286 -7.61 9.60 6.21
N SER A 287 -7.40 10.20 5.04
CA SER A 287 -7.50 11.66 4.91
C SER A 287 -8.90 12.20 5.26
N ARG A 288 -9.96 11.45 4.92
CA ARG A 288 -11.35 11.81 5.28
C ARG A 288 -11.63 11.61 6.76
N LEU A 289 -11.07 10.57 7.37
CA LEU A 289 -11.25 10.26 8.79
C LEU A 289 -10.57 11.32 9.68
N TYR A 290 -9.38 11.78 9.30
CA TYR A 290 -8.59 12.73 10.10
C TYR A 290 -8.71 14.19 9.64
N GLY A 291 -9.35 14.46 8.50
CA GLY A 291 -9.77 15.80 8.09
C GLY A 291 -8.68 16.69 7.50
N PHE A 292 -7.80 16.11 6.66
CA PHE A 292 -6.74 16.83 5.95
C PHE A 292 -6.79 16.63 4.43
#